data_AF-A0A841ACI3-F1
#
_entry.id   AF-A0A841ACI3-F1
#
_cell.length_a   1.000
_cell.length_b   1.000
_cell.length_c   1.000
_cell.angle_alpha   90.00
_cell.angle_beta   90.00
_cell.angle_gamma   90.00
#
_symmetry.space_group_name_H-M   'P 1'
#
loop_
_entity.id
_entity.type
_entity.pdbx_description
1 polymer ?
#
loop_
_entity_poly.entity_id
_entity_poly.type
_entity_poly.pdbx_seq_one_letter_code
_entity_poly.pdbx_strand_id
1 'polypeptide(L)' 'MIVAFSVQPTGEPSDPALVRELGEGADAASVHDAVAAAVAVVRASGLPARTSSMFTSIVHLGHGSFIRPAGI' A
#
# COMPACT_ATOMS: atom_id res chain seq x y z
N MET A 1 -10.73 -12.44 12.48
CA MET A 1 -9.57 -13.06 11.78
C MET A 1 -8.59 -11.96 11.42
N ILE A 2 -7.28 -12.20 11.47
CA ILE A 2 -6.25 -11.18 11.15
C ILE A 2 -5.41 -11.70 9.98
N VAL A 3 -5.16 -10.81 9.01
CA VAL A 3 -4.18 -11.05 7.94
C VAL A 3 -3.09 -10.00 8.08
N ALA A 4 -1.83 -10.43 8.07
CA ALA A 4 -0.67 -9.56 8.00
C ALA A 4 0.10 -9.87 6.71
N PHE A 5 0.51 -8.83 5.98
CA PHE A 5 1.23 -8.97 4.72
C PHE A 5 2.31 -7.90 4.58
N SER A 6 3.28 -8.17 3.72
CA SER A 6 4.35 -7.23 3.34
C SER A 6 4.36 -7.10 1.81
N VAL A 7 4.84 -5.97 1.31
CA VAL A 7 4.98 -5.70 -0.12
C VAL A 7 6.44 -5.37 -0.41
N GLN A 8 6.99 -5.99 -1.46
CA GLN A 8 8.36 -5.79 -1.90
C GLN A 8 8.33 -5.42 -3.39
N PRO A 9 8.09 -4.15 -3.72
CA PRO A 9 8.05 -3.69 -5.10
C PRO A 9 9.42 -3.81 -5.75
N THR A 10 9.44 -4.17 -7.03
CA THR A 10 10.65 -4.22 -7.86
C THR A 10 10.32 -3.74 -9.27
N GLY A 11 11.36 -3.29 -10.00
CA GLY A 11 11.21 -2.77 -11.36
C GLY A 11 10.70 -1.34 -11.42
N GLU A 12 10.33 -0.92 -12.63
CA GLU A 12 9.85 0.43 -12.90
C GLU A 12 8.36 0.59 -12.58
N PRO A 13 7.91 1.82 -12.21
CA PRO A 13 6.50 2.12 -12.06
C PRO A 13 5.72 1.78 -13.33
N SER A 14 4.58 1.10 -13.18
CA SER A 14 3.67 0.81 -14.29
C SER A 14 2.91 2.05 -14.77
N ASP A 15 2.79 3.09 -13.94
CA ASP A 15 2.32 4.40 -14.35
C ASP A 15 3.52 5.30 -14.71
N PRO A 16 3.71 5.66 -15.98
CA PRO A 16 4.82 6.49 -16.42
C PRO A 16 4.79 7.91 -15.81
N ALA A 17 3.63 8.39 -15.33
CA ALA A 17 3.54 9.69 -14.66
C ALA A 17 4.20 9.69 -13.27
N LEU A 18 4.45 8.50 -12.69
CA LEU A 18 5.16 8.34 -11.42
C LEU A 18 6.67 8.21 -11.59
N VAL A 19 7.16 8.09 -12.83
CA VAL A 19 8.60 8.07 -13.12
C VAL A 19 9.15 9.46 -12.85
N ARG A 20 9.98 9.55 -11.82
CA ARG A 20 10.73 10.76 -11.48
C ARG A 20 12.18 10.56 -11.88
N GLU A 21 12.76 11.57 -12.51
CA GLU A 21 14.21 11.60 -12.71
C GLU A 21 14.85 11.78 -11.33
N LEU A 22 15.43 10.69 -10.82
CA LEU A 22 16.08 10.61 -9.53
C LEU A 22 17.57 10.91 -9.75
N GLY A 23 18.12 11.87 -9.00
CA GLY A 23 19.54 12.21 -9.08
C GLY A 23 20.44 11.02 -8.73
N GLU A 24 21.71 11.05 -9.13
CA GLU A 24 22.67 9.98 -8.84
C GLU A 24 22.67 9.61 -7.33
N GLY A 25 22.40 8.34 -7.03
CA GLY A 25 22.33 7.80 -5.66
C GLY A 25 20.92 7.71 -5.04
N ALA A 26 19.86 8.05 -5.78
CA ALA A 26 18.49 7.96 -5.30
C ALA A 26 17.83 6.60 -5.60
N ASP A 27 18.38 5.52 -5.05
CA ASP A 27 17.80 4.16 -5.17
C ASP A 27 16.54 3.98 -4.29
N ALA A 28 16.35 4.84 -3.29
CA ALA A 28 15.35 4.63 -2.24
C ALA A 28 13.99 5.32 -2.52
N ALA A 29 13.95 6.43 -3.27
CA ALA A 29 12.70 7.20 -3.39
C ALA A 29 11.64 6.49 -4.27
N SER A 30 12.04 5.74 -5.29
CA SER A 30 11.13 5.06 -6.23
C SER A 30 10.23 4.00 -5.56
N VAL A 31 10.78 3.19 -4.66
CA VAL A 31 10.01 2.11 -4.01
C VAL A 31 9.05 2.61 -2.92
N HIS A 32 9.32 3.78 -2.34
CA HIS A 32 8.49 4.33 -1.27
C HIS A 32 7.11 4.75 -1.78
N ASP A 33 7.04 5.31 -2.99
CA ASP A 33 5.77 5.70 -3.62
C ASP A 33 4.90 4.46 -3.91
N ALA A 34 5.51 3.36 -4.35
CA ALA A 34 4.80 2.08 -4.55
C ALA A 34 4.24 1.49 -3.24
N VAL A 35 5.03 1.53 -2.16
CA VAL A 35 4.55 1.10 -0.82
C VAL A 35 3.44 2.02 -0.32
N ALA A 36 3.57 3.34 -0.51
CA ALA A 36 2.57 4.31 -0.12
C ALA A 36 1.23 4.09 -0.85
N ALA A 37 1.27 3.80 -2.16
CA ALA A 37 0.09 3.48 -2.95
C ALA A 37 -0.61 2.21 -2.43
N ALA A 38 0.15 1.15 -2.12
CA ALA A 38 -0.42 -0.07 -1.54
C ALA A 38 -1.09 0.20 -0.18
N VAL A 39 -0.47 0.99 0.69
CA VAL A 39 -1.04 1.40 1.98
C VAL A 39 -2.30 2.26 1.80
N ALA A 40 -2.35 3.11 0.76
CA ALA A 40 -3.53 3.91 0.46
C ALA A 40 -4.74 3.03 0.12
N VAL A 41 -4.55 1.98 -0.68
CA VAL A 41 -5.61 0.99 -0.99
C VAL A 41 -6.14 0.34 0.29
N VAL A 42 -5.25 -0.07 1.20
CA VAL A 42 -5.67 -0.66 2.49
C VAL A 42 -6.51 0.33 3.29
N ARG A 43 -6.09 1.59 3.38
CA ARG A 43 -6.83 2.62 4.12
C ARG A 43 -8.19 2.91 3.49
N ALA A 44 -8.25 2.96 2.15
CA ALA A 44 -9.48 3.19 1.41
C ALA A 44 -10.50 2.05 1.58
N SER A 45 -10.05 0.83 1.93
CA SER A 45 -10.94 -0.33 2.16
C SER A 45 -11.92 -0.15 3.34
N GLY A 46 -11.69 0.82 4.22
CA GLY A 46 -12.53 1.03 5.42
C GLY A 46 -12.37 -0.04 6.50
N LEU A 47 -11.53 -1.05 6.30
CA LEU A 47 -11.26 -2.07 7.31
C LEU A 47 -10.27 -1.56 8.37
N PRO A 48 -10.39 -2.00 9.64
CA PRO A 48 -9.38 -1.69 10.66
C PRO A 48 -8.01 -2.24 10.24
N ALA A 49 -7.06 -1.33 10.08
CA ALA A 49 -5.71 -1.67 9.62
C ALA A 49 -4.63 -0.94 10.42
N ARG A 50 -3.45 -1.56 10.52
CA ARG A 50 -2.24 -0.98 11.13
C ARG A 50 -1.04 -1.27 10.23
N THR A 51 -0.19 -0.28 10.00
CA THR A 51 1.09 -0.43 9.30
C THR A 51 2.24 -0.27 10.30
N SER A 52 3.18 -1.20 10.28
CA SER A 52 4.45 -1.16 10.99
C SER A 52 5.62 -1.01 10.01
N SER A 53 6.86 -1.05 10.50
CA SER A 53 8.06 -0.96 9.65
C SER A 53 8.21 -2.09 8.64
N MET A 54 7.60 -3.26 8.89
CA MET A 54 7.76 -4.45 8.03
C MET A 54 6.46 -4.96 7.41
N PHE A 55 5.31 -4.68 8.04
CA PHE A 55 4.04 -5.31 7.68
C PHE A 55 2.86 -4.34 7.77
N THR A 56 1.83 -4.64 6.99
CA THR A 56 0.48 -4.09 7.15
C THR A 56 -0.45 -5.21 7.60
N SER A 57 -1.20 -4.97 8.67
CA SER A 57 -2.23 -5.89 9.17
C SER A 57 -3.62 -5.34 8.92
N ILE A 58 -4.55 -6.23 8.57
CA ILE A 58 -5.97 -5.96 8.37
C ILE A 58 -6.76 -6.92 9.25
N VAL A 59 -7.74 -6.38 9.97
CA VAL A 59 -8.64 -7.16 10.83
C VAL A 59 -9.98 -7.35 10.13
N HIS A 60 -10.34 -8.62 9.93
CA HIS A 60 -11.68 -8.99 9.49
C HIS A 60 -12.62 -9.06 10.71
N LEU A 61 -13.67 -8.23 10.70
CA LEU A 61 -14.64 -8.10 11.77
C LEU A 61 -15.79 -9.14 11.70
N GLY A 62 -15.82 -10.00 10.68
CA GLY A 62 -16.85 -11.03 10.48
C GLY A 62 -17.59 -10.91 9.15
N HIS A 63 -18.42 -11.92 8.86
CA HIS A 63 -19.14 -12.02 7.59
C HIS A 63 -20.06 -10.79 7.40
N GLY A 64 -19.88 -10.04 6.30
CA GLY A 64 -20.66 -8.86 5.96
C GLY A 64 -20.06 -7.49 6.34
N SER A 65 -18.87 -7.43 6.96
CA SER A 65 -18.25 -6.15 7.37
C SER A 65 -17.52 -5.37 6.25
N PHE A 66 -17.86 -5.58 4.97
CA PHE A 66 -17.26 -4.81 3.88
C PHE A 66 -17.81 -3.38 3.94
N ILE A 67 -17.07 -2.50 4.62
CA ILE A 67 -17.37 -1.07 4.63
C ILE A 67 -17.08 -0.59 3.21
N ARG A 68 -18.14 -0.21 2.48
CA ARG A 68 -18.01 0.20 1.08
C ARG A 68 -16.99 1.35 0.98
N PRO A 69 -15.96 1.22 0.14
CA PRO A 69 -15.04 2.32 -0.12
C PRO A 69 -15.84 3.46 -0.77
N ALA A 70 -15.70 4.67 -0.26
CA ALA A 70 -16.30 5.85 -0.86
C ALA A 70 -15.58 6.18 -2.17
N GLY A 71 -16.11 5.71 -3.31
CA GLY A 71 -15.77 6.23 -4.64
C GLY A 71 -14.44 5.79 -5.24
N ILE A 72 -14.22 4.48 -5.39
CA ILE A 72 -13.35 3.93 -6.45
C ILE A 72 -14.20 3.25 -7.52
#